data_AF-A0AAU2MA30-F1
#
_entry.id   AF-A0AAU2MA30-F1
#
_cell.length_a   1.000
_cell.length_b   1.000
_cell.length_c   1.000
_cell.angle_alpha   90.00
_cell.angle_beta   90.00
_cell.angle_gamma   90.00
#
_symmetry.space_group_name_H-M   'P 1'
#
loop_
_entity.id
_entity.type
_entity.pdbx_description
1 polymer ?
#
loop_
_entity_poly.entity_id
_entity_poly.type
_entity_poly.pdbx_seq_one_letter_code
_entity_poly.pdbx_strand_id
1 'polypeptide(L)'
;MGGSRGEGRVPGGRLVLHRFNGDEEYRLDTAVVRVIRSYEGGTDTGVTVWFEALADPDAARRCEDTADAGAAPSAEVGVAMTEAEADIDRLVGRTFLMPGAAEGEDSAMSLLYYFEHESLRDNRITVVSREGGLLRLRWTGECDDVNFYDGSKAPTRLEIEGEFLFRDADGGSPAP
;
A
#
# COMPACT_ATOMS: atom_id res chain seq x y z
N MET A 1 -20.80 23.66 -9.32
CA MET A 1 -20.47 23.68 -7.89
C MET A 1 -20.90 22.36 -7.28
N GLY A 2 -20.05 21.74 -6.46
CA GLY A 2 -20.30 20.47 -5.76
C GLY A 2 -19.49 19.32 -6.38
N GLY A 3 -18.58 18.64 -5.71
CA GLY A 3 -18.16 18.66 -4.31
C GLY A 3 -16.79 17.95 -4.17
N SER A 4 -16.05 18.32 -3.13
CA SER A 4 -14.81 17.74 -2.57
C SER A 4 -13.99 16.73 -3.41
N ARG A 5 -12.90 17.19 -4.04
CA ARG A 5 -11.74 16.38 -4.47
C ARG A 5 -10.47 16.79 -3.69
N GLY A 6 -10.56 16.89 -2.36
CA GLY A 6 -9.48 17.46 -1.54
C GLY A 6 -9.04 16.66 -0.32
N GLU A 7 -9.77 15.63 0.10
CA GLU A 7 -9.51 14.95 1.38
C GLU A 7 -8.85 13.59 1.14
N GLY A 8 -7.51 13.56 1.17
CA GLY A 8 -6.72 12.31 1.05
C GLY A 8 -5.63 12.32 -0.02
N ARG A 9 -5.51 13.40 -0.80
CA ARG A 9 -4.38 13.58 -1.70
C ARG A 9 -3.13 13.80 -0.86
N VAL A 10 -2.18 12.89 -0.97
CA VAL A 10 -0.89 13.02 -0.28
C VAL A 10 0.03 13.97 -1.06
N PRO A 11 0.84 14.80 -0.39
CA PRO A 11 1.64 15.84 -1.05
C PRO A 11 2.69 15.30 -2.02
N GLY A 12 3.19 14.08 -1.79
CA GLY A 12 4.18 13.45 -2.66
C GLY A 12 4.34 11.96 -2.44
N GLY A 13 4.64 11.26 -3.53
CA GLY A 13 5.00 9.85 -3.51
C GLY A 13 4.96 9.23 -4.90
N ARG A 14 5.63 8.10 -5.04
CA ARG A 14 5.65 7.29 -6.25
C ARG A 14 5.37 5.83 -5.94
N LEU A 15 4.77 5.16 -6.91
CA LEU A 15 4.71 3.71 -7.03
C LEU A 15 5.48 3.34 -8.30
N VAL A 16 6.38 2.37 -8.21
CA VAL A 16 7.15 1.86 -9.33
C VAL A 16 6.97 0.35 -9.42
N LEU A 17 6.65 -0.13 -10.62
CA LEU A 17 6.62 -1.56 -10.95
C LEU A 17 7.83 -1.84 -11.84
N HIS A 18 8.81 -2.54 -11.30
CA HIS A 18 9.97 -3.03 -12.05
C HIS A 18 9.59 -4.34 -12.71
N ARG A 19 9.22 -4.27 -13.98
CA ARG A 19 8.79 -5.41 -14.80
C ARG A 19 9.95 -5.96 -15.63
N PHE A 20 9.76 -7.14 -16.20
CA PHE A 20 10.79 -7.76 -17.04
C PHE A 20 11.15 -6.94 -18.30
N ASN A 21 10.24 -6.10 -18.78
CA ASN A 21 10.37 -5.31 -20.00
C ASN A 21 10.59 -3.81 -19.74
N GLY A 22 10.74 -3.39 -18.48
CA GLY A 22 10.97 -1.98 -18.12
C GLY A 22 10.30 -1.60 -16.80
N ASP A 23 10.40 -0.31 -16.48
CA ASP A 23 9.80 0.26 -15.27
C ASP A 23 8.51 1.02 -15.62
N GLU A 24 7.43 0.67 -14.93
CA GLU A 24 6.24 1.51 -14.88
C GLU A 24 6.28 2.42 -13.65
N GLU A 25 6.16 3.73 -13.84
CA GLU A 25 6.22 4.72 -12.77
C GLU A 25 4.89 5.47 -12.65
N TYR A 26 4.41 5.63 -11.43
CA TYR A 26 3.17 6.33 -11.13
C TYR A 26 3.38 7.34 -10.01
N ARG A 27 2.69 8.48 -10.12
CA ARG A 27 2.44 9.33 -8.96
C ARG A 27 1.39 8.67 -8.06
N LEU A 28 1.55 8.76 -6.75
CA LEU A 28 0.47 8.39 -5.83
C LEU A 28 -0.69 9.39 -5.92
N ASP A 29 -1.91 8.88 -6.05
CA ASP A 29 -3.13 9.68 -5.90
C ASP A 29 -3.56 9.71 -4.43
N THR A 30 -3.64 8.54 -3.80
CA THR A 30 -3.90 8.40 -2.36
C THR A 30 -2.93 7.43 -1.71
N ALA A 31 -2.58 7.69 -0.45
CA ALA A 31 -1.78 6.80 0.36
C ALA A 31 -2.17 6.97 1.84
N VAL A 32 -2.51 5.87 2.50
CA VAL A 32 -3.13 5.88 3.83
C VAL A 32 -2.52 4.78 4.70
N VAL A 33 -2.27 5.11 5.96
CA VAL A 33 -2.09 4.10 7.02
C VAL A 33 -3.36 4.08 7.86
N ARG A 34 -4.11 2.98 7.85
CA ARG A 34 -5.40 2.87 8.54
C ARG A 34 -5.32 1.89 9.67
N VAL A 35 -5.76 2.29 10.85
CA VAL A 35 -5.93 1.39 12.00
C VAL A 35 -7.37 0.90 12.01
N ILE A 36 -7.54 -0.42 11.95
CA ILE A 36 -8.85 -1.08 12.05
C ILE A 36 -8.85 -1.99 13.28
N ARG A 37 -9.83 -1.77 14.16
CA ARG A 37 -10.07 -2.61 15.34
C ARG A 37 -11.16 -3.62 15.03
N SER A 38 -10.89 -4.88 15.34
CA SER A 38 -11.83 -5.97 15.16
C SER A 38 -12.57 -6.23 16.46
N TYR A 39 -13.90 -6.34 16.38
CA TYR A 39 -14.73 -6.70 17.52
C TYR A 39 -15.62 -7.88 17.16
N GLU A 40 -15.58 -8.94 17.96
CA GLU A 40 -16.50 -10.08 17.84
C GLU A 40 -17.34 -10.19 19.12
N GLY A 41 -18.66 -10.12 18.98
CA GLY A 41 -19.58 -10.18 20.13
C GLY A 41 -19.36 -9.08 21.19
N GLY A 42 -18.81 -7.93 20.81
CA GLY A 42 -18.46 -6.83 21.72
C GLY A 42 -17.13 -7.00 22.46
N THR A 43 -16.35 -8.03 22.11
CA THR A 43 -14.99 -8.25 22.61
C THR A 43 -13.98 -7.81 21.56
N ASP A 44 -12.95 -7.09 21.99
CA ASP A 44 -11.80 -6.75 21.14
C ASP A 44 -11.07 -8.03 20.73
N THR A 45 -11.00 -8.28 19.42
CA THR A 45 -10.33 -9.45 18.83
C THR A 45 -9.00 -9.11 18.16
N GLY A 46 -8.61 -7.82 18.16
CA GLY A 46 -7.29 -7.38 17.72
C GLY A 46 -7.32 -6.16 16.80
N VAL A 47 -6.12 -5.68 16.49
CA VAL A 47 -5.90 -4.51 15.63
C VAL A 47 -5.14 -4.91 14.39
N THR A 48 -5.60 -4.40 13.25
CA THR A 48 -4.89 -4.50 11.98
C THR A 48 -4.55 -3.10 11.49
N VAL A 49 -3.27 -2.87 11.22
CA VAL A 49 -2.80 -1.65 10.55
C VAL A 49 -2.63 -1.94 9.07
N TRP A 50 -3.42 -1.27 8.25
CA TRP A 50 -3.38 -1.36 6.80
C TRP A 50 -2.52 -0.25 6.21
N PHE A 51 -1.59 -0.64 5.35
CA PHE A 51 -0.82 0.26 4.48
C PHE A 51 -1.45 0.19 3.09
N GLU A 52 -2.03 1.29 2.62
CA GLU A 52 -2.79 1.35 1.39
C GLU A 52 -2.21 2.43 0.48
N ALA A 53 -1.97 2.13 -0.79
CA ALA A 53 -1.53 3.08 -1.79
C ALA A 53 -2.30 2.89 -3.09
N LEU A 54 -2.71 3.98 -3.73
CA LEU A 54 -3.37 4.01 -5.03
C LEU A 54 -2.64 4.99 -5.94
N ALA A 55 -2.28 4.52 -7.13
CA ALA A 55 -1.66 5.32 -8.17
C ALA A 55 -2.67 6.20 -8.94
N ASP A 56 -2.17 7.32 -9.44
CA ASP A 56 -2.87 8.17 -10.41
C ASP A 56 -2.69 7.58 -11.83
N PRO A 57 -3.76 7.12 -12.50
CA PRO A 57 -3.67 6.56 -13.83
C PRO A 57 -3.29 7.59 -14.90
N ASP A 58 -3.55 8.88 -14.66
CA ASP A 58 -3.27 9.96 -15.61
C ASP A 58 -1.82 10.45 -15.49
N ALA A 59 -1.16 10.18 -14.36
CA ALA A 59 0.23 10.52 -14.10
C ALA A 59 1.12 9.27 -14.10
N ALA A 60 0.93 8.43 -15.11
CA ALA A 60 1.63 7.15 -15.29
C ALA A 60 2.61 7.21 -16.47
N ARG A 61 3.79 6.60 -16.30
CA ARG A 61 4.67 6.18 -17.39
C ARG A 61 4.63 4.65 -17.42
N ARG A 62 3.96 4.08 -18.41
CA ARG A 62 3.76 2.63 -18.55
C ARG A 62 4.72 2.02 -19.57
N CYS A 63 4.85 0.70 -19.52
CA CYS A 63 5.54 -0.08 -20.55
C CYS A 63 4.69 -0.10 -21.85
N GLU A 64 5.32 -0.44 -22.98
CA GLU A 64 4.64 -0.45 -24.28
C GLU A 64 3.45 -1.41 -24.32
N ASP A 65 3.57 -2.56 -23.67
CA ASP A 65 2.54 -3.61 -23.64
C ASP A 65 1.34 -3.27 -22.74
N THR A 66 1.45 -2.25 -21.90
CA THR A 66 0.40 -1.77 -20.98
C THR A 66 0.06 -0.30 -21.21
N ALA A 67 0.59 0.33 -22.26
CA ALA A 67 0.46 1.77 -22.51
C ALA A 67 -1.02 2.23 -22.53
N ASP A 68 -1.89 1.45 -23.15
CA ASP A 68 -3.32 1.75 -23.34
C ASP A 68 -4.21 1.14 -22.24
N ALA A 69 -3.63 0.53 -21.21
CA ALA A 69 -4.39 -0.16 -20.16
C ALA A 69 -5.29 0.77 -19.35
N GLY A 70 -4.90 2.04 -19.19
CA GLY A 70 -5.55 2.98 -18.29
C GLY A 70 -5.52 2.56 -16.81
N ALA A 71 -4.69 1.57 -16.45
CA ALA A 71 -4.65 0.98 -15.11
C ALA A 71 -4.18 1.99 -14.04
N ALA A 72 -4.83 1.95 -12.88
CA ALA A 72 -4.48 2.68 -11.67
C ALA A 72 -4.08 1.67 -10.59
N PRO A 73 -2.81 1.23 -10.53
CA PRO A 73 -2.43 0.20 -9.59
C PRO A 73 -2.69 0.62 -8.14
N SER A 74 -3.18 -0.31 -7.33
CA SER A 74 -3.25 -0.15 -5.88
C SER A 74 -2.57 -1.30 -5.15
N ALA A 75 -1.90 -1.00 -4.06
CA ALA A 75 -1.26 -1.98 -3.21
C ALA A 75 -1.79 -1.85 -1.77
N GLU A 76 -2.02 -2.97 -1.12
CA GLU A 76 -2.41 -3.03 0.28
C GLU A 76 -1.67 -4.12 1.05
N VAL A 77 -1.25 -3.81 2.29
CA VAL A 77 -0.72 -4.78 3.25
C VAL A 77 -1.32 -4.51 4.63
N GLY A 78 -1.93 -5.52 5.22
CA GLY A 78 -2.45 -5.50 6.58
C GLY A 78 -1.51 -6.21 7.55
N VAL A 79 -1.15 -5.53 8.64
CA VAL A 79 -0.29 -6.07 9.70
C VAL A 79 -1.08 -6.14 11.01
N ALA A 80 -1.25 -7.35 11.53
CA ALA A 80 -1.85 -7.57 12.84
C ALA A 80 -0.88 -7.11 13.96
N MET A 81 -1.38 -6.35 14.92
CA MET A 81 -0.62 -5.90 16.09
C MET A 81 -1.54 -5.59 17.27
N THR A 82 -0.95 -5.23 18.42
CA THR A 82 -1.72 -4.78 19.58
C THR A 82 -2.12 -3.30 19.47
N GLU A 83 -3.15 -2.87 20.20
CA GLU A 83 -3.53 -1.45 20.35
C GLU A 83 -2.34 -0.55 20.68
N ALA A 84 -1.52 -1.00 21.64
CA ALA A 84 -0.38 -0.24 22.09
C ALA A 84 0.70 -0.12 20.99
N GLU A 85 0.74 -1.01 20.01
CA GLU A 85 1.69 -0.98 18.90
C GLU A 85 1.18 -0.20 17.68
N ALA A 86 -0.14 -0.05 17.54
CA ALA A 86 -0.79 0.67 16.45
C ALA A 86 -0.80 2.20 16.63
N ASP A 87 -0.22 2.69 17.73
CA ASP A 87 0.01 4.11 17.98
C ASP A 87 0.96 4.71 16.93
N ILE A 88 0.56 5.83 16.33
CA ILE A 88 1.27 6.50 15.24
C ILE A 88 2.73 6.84 15.58
N ASP A 89 3.04 7.25 16.82
CA ASP A 89 4.42 7.56 17.23
C ASP A 89 5.28 6.31 17.34
N ARG A 90 4.67 5.20 17.73
CA ARG A 90 5.34 3.91 17.83
C ARG A 90 5.56 3.24 16.49
N LEU A 91 4.85 3.65 15.43
CA LEU A 91 5.11 3.17 14.08
C LEU A 91 6.43 3.71 13.53
N VAL A 92 6.84 4.93 13.90
CA VAL A 92 8.03 5.60 13.36
C VAL A 92 9.31 4.81 13.67
N GLY A 93 10.11 4.56 12.64
CA GLY A 93 11.35 3.79 12.72
C GLY A 93 11.15 2.27 12.64
N ARG A 94 9.90 1.77 12.67
CA ARG A 94 9.64 0.33 12.52
C ARG A 94 9.81 -0.12 11.07
N THR A 95 10.24 -1.36 10.93
CA THR A 95 10.20 -2.10 9.67
C THR A 95 9.36 -3.36 9.86
N PHE A 96 8.38 -3.53 8.99
CA PHE A 96 7.53 -4.72 8.91
C PHE A 96 8.04 -5.59 7.77
N LEU A 97 8.23 -6.87 8.04
CA LEU A 97 8.63 -7.88 7.06
C LEU A 97 7.50 -8.88 6.95
N MET A 98 6.90 -8.96 5.77
CA MET A 98 5.79 -9.85 5.49
C MET A 98 6.16 -10.71 4.27
N PRO A 99 6.66 -11.94 4.50
CA PRO A 99 7.12 -12.81 3.40
C PRO A 99 6.00 -13.16 2.40
N GLY A 100 4.75 -12.91 2.76
CA GLY A 100 3.58 -13.32 1.99
C GLY A 100 3.11 -14.71 2.43
N ALA A 101 1.96 -15.09 1.90
CA ALA A 101 1.49 -16.46 1.97
C ALA A 101 2.33 -17.36 1.03
N ALA A 102 2.37 -18.68 1.28
CA ALA A 102 3.08 -19.60 0.40
C ALA A 102 2.52 -19.53 -1.04
N GLU A 103 3.29 -19.93 -2.06
CA GLU A 103 2.78 -19.99 -3.44
C GLU A 103 1.45 -20.77 -3.50
N GLY A 104 0.39 -20.12 -3.98
CA GLY A 104 -0.96 -20.68 -4.09
C GLY A 104 -1.87 -20.46 -2.88
N GLU A 105 -1.39 -19.80 -1.82
CA GLU A 105 -2.22 -19.30 -0.74
C GLU A 105 -2.56 -17.82 -0.99
N ASP A 106 -3.85 -17.52 -1.21
CA ASP A 106 -4.33 -16.14 -1.22
C ASP A 106 -4.28 -15.58 0.19
N SER A 107 -3.36 -14.64 0.44
CA SER A 107 -3.49 -13.78 1.61
C SER A 107 -4.23 -12.51 1.21
N ALA A 108 -5.51 -12.44 1.56
CA ALA A 108 -6.30 -11.21 1.46
C ALA A 108 -5.72 -10.03 2.29
N MET A 109 -4.59 -10.23 2.97
CA MET A 109 -3.87 -9.23 3.76
C MET A 109 -2.72 -8.58 3.00
N SER A 110 -2.44 -8.96 1.75
CA SER A 110 -1.28 -8.47 1.00
C SER A 110 -1.49 -8.59 -0.51
N LEU A 111 -1.97 -7.52 -1.15
CA LEU A 111 -2.42 -7.56 -2.54
C LEU A 111 -1.91 -6.38 -3.36
N LEU A 112 -1.61 -6.65 -4.65
CA LEU A 112 -1.47 -5.67 -5.71
C LEU A 112 -2.64 -5.84 -6.69
N TYR A 113 -3.31 -4.74 -6.99
CA TYR A 113 -4.38 -4.67 -7.96
C TYR A 113 -3.86 -3.98 -9.21
N TYR A 114 -3.90 -4.66 -10.35
CA TYR A 114 -3.56 -4.07 -11.65
C TYR A 114 -4.63 -4.39 -12.70
N PHE A 115 -4.56 -5.55 -13.34
CA PHE A 115 -5.67 -6.14 -14.12
C PHE A 115 -6.41 -7.19 -13.30
N GLU A 116 -5.64 -7.99 -12.57
CA GLU A 116 -6.11 -8.99 -11.61
C GLU A 116 -5.66 -8.60 -10.19
N HIS A 117 -6.03 -9.41 -9.20
CA HIS A 117 -5.55 -9.28 -7.83
C HIS A 117 -4.39 -10.25 -7.63
N GLU A 118 -3.20 -9.71 -7.39
CA GLU A 118 -2.00 -10.50 -7.18
C GLU A 118 -1.57 -10.49 -5.73
N SER A 119 -1.22 -11.65 -5.20
CA SER A 119 -0.61 -11.76 -3.89
C SER A 119 0.76 -11.05 -3.90
N LEU A 120 0.90 -10.02 -3.06
CA LEU A 120 2.20 -9.41 -2.79
C LEU A 120 2.96 -10.26 -1.77
N ARG A 121 4.19 -10.60 -2.11
CA ARG A 121 5.12 -11.40 -1.31
C ARG A 121 6.40 -10.61 -1.04
N ASP A 122 7.17 -11.08 -0.05
CA ASP A 122 8.41 -10.45 0.41
C ASP A 122 8.29 -8.94 0.70
N ASN A 123 7.14 -8.53 1.25
CA ASN A 123 6.89 -7.15 1.56
C ASN A 123 7.83 -6.67 2.68
N ARG A 124 8.42 -5.50 2.47
CA ARG A 124 9.18 -4.76 3.48
C ARG A 124 8.67 -3.34 3.53
N ILE A 125 8.05 -2.97 4.65
CA ILE A 125 7.52 -1.62 4.87
C ILE A 125 8.29 -0.97 6.00
N THR A 126 8.99 0.13 5.73
CA THR A 126 9.68 0.94 6.73
C THR A 126 8.96 2.28 6.88
N VAL A 127 8.51 2.58 8.09
CA VAL A 127 7.99 3.91 8.45
C VAL A 127 9.19 4.77 8.86
N VAL A 128 9.53 5.76 8.05
CA VAL A 128 10.78 6.51 8.14
C VAL A 128 10.67 7.68 9.13
N SER A 129 9.62 8.47 9.01
CA SER A 129 9.43 9.69 9.80
C SER A 129 7.95 10.05 9.89
N ARG A 130 7.63 11.00 10.78
CA ARG A 130 6.29 11.56 10.96
C ARG A 130 6.35 13.09 10.96
N GLU A 131 5.36 13.71 10.32
CA GLU A 131 5.05 15.13 10.47
C GLU A 131 3.53 15.28 10.66
N GLY A 132 3.10 15.61 11.88
CA GLY A 132 1.67 15.70 12.21
C GLY A 132 0.93 14.38 11.96
N GLY A 133 -0.05 14.36 11.04
CA GLY A 133 -0.78 13.15 10.64
C GLY A 133 -0.18 12.39 9.46
N LEU A 134 0.99 12.81 8.95
CA LEU A 134 1.63 12.20 7.79
C LEU A 134 2.81 11.34 8.22
N LEU A 135 2.86 10.12 7.70
CA LEU A 135 3.98 9.19 7.84
C LEU A 135 4.73 9.12 6.51
N ARG A 136 6.06 9.24 6.52
CA ARG A 136 6.87 8.95 5.32
C ARG A 136 7.25 7.48 5.32
N LEU A 137 6.96 6.76 4.25
CA LEU A 137 7.17 5.32 4.14
C LEU A 137 8.08 4.97 2.96
N ARG A 138 8.75 3.83 3.10
CA ARG A 138 9.34 3.04 2.01
C ARG A 138 8.77 1.65 2.06
N TRP A 139 8.30 1.15 0.94
CA TRP A 139 7.68 -0.16 0.82
C TRP A 139 8.19 -0.85 -0.43
N THR A 140 8.73 -2.06 -0.28
CA THR A 140 9.01 -2.95 -1.40
C THR A 140 8.20 -4.24 -1.29
N GLY A 141 7.90 -4.88 -2.42
CA GLY A 141 7.29 -6.21 -2.48
C GLY A 141 7.51 -6.86 -3.84
N GLU A 142 7.08 -8.10 -4.02
CA GLU A 142 7.16 -8.83 -5.29
C GLU A 142 5.82 -9.52 -5.58
N CYS A 143 5.48 -9.66 -6.86
CA CYS A 143 4.35 -10.45 -7.35
C CYS A 143 4.68 -11.05 -8.72
N ASP A 144 3.79 -11.87 -9.27
CA ASP A 144 3.90 -12.26 -10.68
C ASP A 144 3.78 -11.03 -11.60
N ASP A 145 4.18 -11.16 -12.87
CA ASP A 145 4.12 -10.01 -13.77
C ASP A 145 2.68 -9.54 -13.97
N VAL A 146 2.46 -8.24 -13.81
CA VAL A 146 1.14 -7.60 -13.84
C VAL A 146 0.41 -7.68 -15.19
N ASN A 147 1.05 -8.20 -16.24
CA ASN A 147 0.43 -8.47 -17.54
C ASN A 147 0.65 -9.94 -18.01
N PHE A 148 1.43 -10.73 -17.27
CA PHE A 148 1.76 -12.12 -17.60
C PHE A 148 1.79 -13.00 -16.34
N TYR A 149 0.60 -13.49 -15.96
CA TYR A 149 0.34 -14.24 -14.73
C TYR A 149 0.64 -15.76 -14.82
N ASP A 150 1.22 -16.22 -15.93
CA ASP A 150 1.48 -17.64 -16.21
C ASP A 150 2.86 -18.11 -15.72
N GLY A 151 3.58 -17.27 -14.98
CA GLY A 151 4.95 -17.53 -14.52
C GLY A 151 6.00 -17.54 -15.63
N SER A 152 5.64 -17.14 -16.87
CA SER A 152 6.58 -17.14 -18.00
C SER A 152 7.58 -15.98 -17.96
N LYS A 153 7.35 -14.99 -17.09
CA LYS A 153 8.18 -13.79 -16.94
C LYS A 153 8.81 -13.74 -15.56
N ALA A 154 9.89 -12.97 -15.44
CA ALA A 154 10.44 -12.65 -14.13
C ALA A 154 9.38 -11.90 -13.29
N PRO A 155 9.34 -12.11 -11.96
CA PRO A 155 8.43 -11.40 -11.06
C PRO A 155 8.52 -9.88 -11.22
N THR A 156 7.40 -9.20 -11.04
CA THR A 156 7.39 -7.73 -10.90
C THR A 156 7.80 -7.37 -9.48
N ARG A 157 8.74 -6.42 -9.36
CA ARG A 157 9.06 -5.81 -8.06
C ARG A 157 8.32 -4.50 -7.90
N LEU A 158 7.65 -4.36 -6.76
CA LEU A 158 6.98 -3.15 -6.32
C LEU A 158 7.94 -2.29 -5.48
N GLU A 159 8.01 -0.99 -5.75
CA GLU A 159 8.59 0.02 -4.87
C GLU A 159 7.58 1.16 -4.67
N ILE A 160 7.26 1.49 -3.43
CA ILE A 160 6.45 2.64 -3.06
C ILE A 160 7.25 3.49 -2.07
N GLU A 161 7.46 4.76 -2.40
CA GLU A 161 8.01 5.76 -1.47
C GLU A 161 7.13 6.99 -1.48
N GLY A 162 6.71 7.46 -0.31
CA GLY A 162 5.83 8.62 -0.23
C GLY A 162 5.35 8.93 1.17
N GLU A 163 4.50 9.94 1.25
CA GLU A 163 3.78 10.32 2.46
C GLU A 163 2.43 9.61 2.49
N PHE A 164 2.07 9.08 3.65
CA PHE A 164 0.83 8.36 3.90
C PHE A 164 0.08 9.05 5.02
N LEU A 165 -1.20 9.33 4.79
CA LEU A 165 -2.06 9.91 5.81
C LEU A 165 -2.45 8.85 6.83
N PHE A 166 -2.09 9.06 8.10
CA PHE A 166 -2.53 8.19 9.18
C PHE A 166 -4.00 8.46 9.52
N ARG A 167 -4.78 7.39 9.60
CA ARG A 167 -6.20 7.41 9.94
C ARG A 167 -6.48 6.37 11.00
N ASP A 168 -6.74 6.85 12.21
CA ASP A 168 -7.35 6.03 13.25
C ASP A 168 -8.88 6.05 13.06
N ALA A 169 -9.47 4.89 12.80
CA ALA A 169 -10.90 4.75 12.52
C ALA A 169 -11.81 5.23 13.67
N ASP A 170 -11.29 5.39 14.89
CA ASP A 170 -12.07 5.80 16.07
C ASP A 170 -11.94 7.29 16.43
N GLY A 171 -11.42 8.12 15.52
CA GLY A 171 -11.66 9.57 15.58
C GLY A 171 -10.85 10.32 16.63
N GLY A 172 -9.53 10.30 16.50
CA GLY A 172 -8.67 11.35 17.04
C GLY A 172 -7.86 11.96 15.90
N SER A 173 -8.18 13.18 15.47
CA SER A 173 -7.18 13.96 14.72
C SER A 173 -5.94 14.05 15.61
N PRO A 174 -4.75 13.63 15.13
CA PRO A 174 -3.54 13.88 15.88
C PRO A 174 -3.43 15.39 16.09
N ALA A 175 -3.26 15.79 17.36
CA ALA A 175 -3.07 17.19 17.71
C ALA A 175 -1.90 17.80 16.90
N PRO A 176 -1.98 19.09 16.53
CA PRO A 176 -0.98 19.77 15.71
C PRO A 176 0.42 19.78 16.34
#